data_AF-A0A9P6PLF9-F1
#
_entry.id   AF-A0A9P6PLF9-F1
#
_cell.length_a   1.000
_cell.length_b   1.000
_cell.length_c   1.000
_cell.angle_alpha   90.00
_cell.angle_beta   90.00
_cell.angle_gamma   90.00
#
_symmetry.space_group_name_H-M   'P 1'
#
loop_
_entity.id
_entity.type
_entity.pdbx_description
1 polymer ?
#
loop_
_entity_poly.entity_id
_entity_poly.type
_entity_poly.pdbx_seq_one_letter_code
_entity_poly.pdbx_strand_id
1 'polypeptide(L)'
;MSAATKHNRSDDEDSAGVPALKKHHFTPLELQKKQLDKLLEKIEKPVHIPERPSNQKRGPKEPKDYVKNVQGSSAGAGSGEFHVYRAGRRREYARLRNMELESKEEREQREYEERVTAKRAEDEEKTEKNRSKRQRRKQRANNNKLSKKNPDTQSESENDEKEKDNKTEDKNGSDKEDQ
;
A
#
# COMPACT_ATOMS: atom_id res chain seq x y z
N MET A 1 27.89 12.23 78.55
CA MET A 1 26.49 11.92 78.92
C MET A 1 26.04 10.72 78.09
N SER A 2 25.63 9.68 78.80
CA SER A 2 25.33 8.33 78.32
C SER A 2 24.01 8.23 77.57
N ALA A 3 23.93 7.33 76.58
CA ALA A 3 22.95 6.24 76.52
C ALA A 3 23.27 5.29 75.35
N ALA A 4 23.36 4.01 75.65
CA ALA A 4 23.39 2.90 74.70
C ALA A 4 22.03 2.19 74.77
N THR A 5 21.45 1.78 73.63
CA THR A 5 20.44 0.72 73.62
C THR A 5 20.64 -0.20 72.41
N LYS A 6 20.55 -1.50 72.70
CA LYS A 6 20.84 -2.67 71.88
C LYS A 6 19.66 -3.05 70.97
N HIS A 7 20.00 -3.70 69.84
CA HIS A 7 19.30 -4.73 69.07
C HIS A 7 17.77 -4.83 69.09
N ASN A 8 17.16 -4.88 67.89
CA ASN A 8 15.99 -5.74 67.66
C ASN A 8 16.07 -6.40 66.27
N ARG A 9 16.15 -7.73 66.28
CA ARG A 9 16.10 -8.65 65.15
C ARG A 9 14.91 -9.57 65.44
N SER A 10 13.87 -9.48 64.62
CA SER A 10 12.72 -10.40 64.50
C SER A 10 11.95 -9.91 63.26
N ASP A 11 12.04 -10.59 62.12
CA ASP A 11 11.25 -11.77 61.73
C ASP A 11 9.75 -11.42 61.59
N ASP A 12 9.28 -11.46 60.33
CA ASP A 12 7.90 -11.58 59.81
C ASP A 12 8.01 -11.33 58.27
N GLU A 13 8.52 -12.25 57.45
CA GLU A 13 7.79 -13.42 56.93
C GLU A 13 6.30 -13.13 56.72
N ASP A 14 5.96 -12.48 55.60
CA ASP A 14 4.76 -12.74 54.80
C ASP A 14 4.70 -11.79 53.58
N SER A 15 5.76 -11.80 52.74
CA SER A 15 5.54 -11.47 51.32
C SER A 15 5.05 -12.74 50.65
N ALA A 16 3.83 -13.13 50.98
CA ALA A 16 3.11 -14.22 50.36
C ALA A 16 3.17 -14.02 48.85
N GLY A 17 3.95 -14.87 48.20
CA GLY A 17 4.36 -14.74 46.81
C GLY A 17 3.18 -14.42 45.92
N VAL A 18 3.14 -13.19 45.40
CA VAL A 18 2.35 -12.91 44.21
C VAL A 18 3.05 -13.71 43.11
N PRO A 19 2.46 -14.81 42.60
CA PRO A 19 3.12 -15.57 41.56
C PRO A 19 3.32 -14.60 40.39
N ALA A 20 4.58 -14.40 40.01
CA ALA A 20 4.91 -13.58 38.85
C ALA A 20 4.03 -14.05 37.70
N LEU A 21 3.08 -13.21 37.27
CA LEU A 21 2.10 -13.56 36.25
C LEU A 21 2.89 -14.08 35.06
N LYS A 22 2.80 -15.39 34.81
CA LYS A 22 3.43 -16.03 33.67
C LYS A 22 2.93 -15.26 32.46
N LYS A 23 3.83 -14.53 31.80
CA LYS A 23 3.54 -13.83 30.56
C LYS A 23 3.32 -14.89 29.50
N HIS A 24 2.12 -15.44 29.45
CA HIS A 24 1.70 -16.34 28.39
C HIS A 24 1.65 -15.51 27.10
N HIS A 25 2.17 -16.07 26.01
CA HIS A 25 2.00 -15.46 24.70
C HIS A 25 0.53 -15.57 24.36
N PHE A 26 -0.20 -14.46 24.49
CA PHE A 26 -1.64 -14.45 24.22
C PHE A 26 -1.89 -14.96 22.81
N THR A 27 -2.87 -15.85 22.67
CA THR A 27 -3.35 -16.24 21.35
C THR A 27 -3.92 -14.99 20.64
N PRO A 28 -4.00 -14.96 19.29
CA PRO A 28 -4.58 -13.82 18.58
C PRO A 28 -5.99 -13.46 19.07
N LEU A 29 -6.77 -14.47 19.46
CA LEU A 29 -8.12 -14.30 19.99
C LEU A 29 -8.12 -13.73 21.42
N GLU A 30 -7.18 -14.14 22.27
CA GLU A 30 -7.00 -13.55 23.61
C GLU A 30 -6.56 -12.08 23.53
N LEU A 31 -5.71 -11.72 22.55
CA LEU A 31 -5.29 -10.34 22.34
C LEU A 31 -6.47 -9.46 21.93
N GLN A 32 -7.30 -9.93 20.99
CA GLN A 32 -8.52 -9.24 20.58
C GLN A 32 -9.49 -9.10 21.75
N LYS A 33 -9.72 -10.19 22.51
CA LYS A 33 -10.57 -10.14 23.71
C LYS A 33 -10.09 -9.07 24.69
N LYS A 34 -8.80 -9.03 25.01
CA LYS A 34 -8.23 -8.02 25.90
C LYS A 34 -8.37 -6.59 25.37
N GLN A 35 -8.23 -6.39 24.06
CA GLN A 35 -8.46 -5.09 23.42
C GLN A 35 -9.94 -4.67 23.52
N LEU A 36 -10.86 -5.60 23.31
CA LEU A 36 -12.31 -5.37 23.47
C LEU A 36 -12.67 -5.07 24.92
N ASP A 37 -12.21 -5.86 25.88
CA ASP A 37 -12.45 -5.66 27.31
C ASP A 37 -12.03 -4.22 27.72
N LYS A 38 -10.85 -3.78 27.27
CA LYS A 38 -10.35 -2.40 27.51
C LYS A 38 -11.21 -1.31 26.85
N LEU A 39 -11.79 -1.56 25.68
CA LEU A 39 -12.70 -0.62 25.02
C LEU A 39 -14.06 -0.57 25.73
N LEU A 40 -14.55 -1.71 26.21
CA LEU A 40 -15.80 -1.86 26.93
C LEU A 40 -15.74 -1.34 28.38
N GLU A 41 -14.56 -1.21 28.99
CA GLU A 41 -14.40 -0.51 30.26
C GLU A 41 -14.83 0.97 30.19
N LYS A 42 -14.76 1.60 29.01
CA LYS A 42 -15.02 3.04 28.81
C LYS A 42 -15.88 3.30 27.58
N ILE A 43 -17.09 2.77 27.59
CA ILE A 43 -18.06 2.84 26.47
C ILE A 43 -18.37 4.30 26.08
N GLU A 44 -18.42 5.22 27.03
CA GLU A 44 -18.74 6.63 26.76
C GLU A 44 -17.61 7.40 26.06
N LYS A 45 -16.37 6.90 26.09
CA LYS A 45 -15.25 7.59 25.45
C LYS A 45 -15.25 7.26 23.95
N PRO A 46 -15.36 8.26 23.05
CA PRO A 46 -15.28 8.00 21.62
C PRO A 46 -13.92 7.39 21.27
N VAL A 47 -13.94 6.32 20.49
CA VAL A 47 -12.74 5.62 20.02
C VAL A 47 -12.08 6.45 18.93
N HIS A 48 -10.82 6.79 19.10
CA HIS A 48 -10.03 7.47 18.07
C HIS A 48 -9.58 6.46 17.01
N ILE A 49 -10.27 6.44 15.88
CA ILE A 49 -9.82 5.73 14.68
C ILE A 49 -8.86 6.67 13.95
N PRO A 50 -7.56 6.32 13.82
CA PRO A 50 -6.63 7.20 13.12
C PRO A 50 -7.05 7.35 11.66
N GLU A 51 -7.11 8.59 11.20
CA GLU A 51 -7.26 8.87 9.78
C GLU A 51 -6.06 8.31 9.01
N ARG A 52 -6.30 7.90 7.76
CA ARG A 52 -5.22 7.46 6.88
C ARG A 52 -4.17 8.57 6.84
N PRO A 53 -2.88 8.26 7.06
CA PRO A 53 -1.85 9.28 6.97
C PRO A 53 -1.96 9.95 5.59
N SER A 54 -1.92 11.28 5.58
CA SER A 54 -1.94 12.05 4.34
C SER A 54 -0.97 11.45 3.33
N ASN A 55 -1.42 11.25 2.10
CA ASN A 55 -0.56 10.79 1.00
C ASN A 55 0.53 11.81 0.65
N GLN A 56 0.53 13.00 1.29
CA GLN A 56 1.68 13.89 1.28
C GLN A 56 2.83 13.20 2.00
N LYS A 57 3.70 12.57 1.18
CA LYS A 57 5.01 12.10 1.63
C LYS A 57 5.65 13.27 2.39
N ARG A 58 6.11 13.00 3.62
CA ARG A 58 6.84 13.98 4.41
C ARG A 58 8.19 14.21 3.73
N GLY A 59 8.18 15.08 2.73
CA GLY A 59 9.35 15.42 1.95
C GLY A 59 10.38 16.20 2.78
N PRO A 60 11.53 16.50 2.17
CA PRO A 60 12.49 17.42 2.75
C PRO A 60 11.78 18.73 3.08
N LYS A 61 12.04 19.29 4.27
CA LYS A 61 11.47 20.58 4.64
C LYS A 61 11.90 21.64 3.63
N GLU A 62 10.95 22.44 3.17
CA GLU A 62 11.20 23.55 2.27
C GLU A 62 12.30 24.46 2.81
N PRO A 63 13.19 24.98 1.93
CA PRO A 63 14.20 25.95 2.33
C PRO A 63 13.50 27.21 2.86
N LYS A 64 14.17 27.93 3.76
CA LYS A 64 13.65 29.22 4.24
C LYS A 64 13.86 30.28 3.16
N ASP A 65 12.85 31.12 2.92
CA ASP A 65 12.95 32.22 1.95
C ASP A 65 14.06 33.22 2.31
N TYR A 66 14.19 33.54 3.59
CA TYR A 66 15.16 34.51 4.08
C TYR A 66 15.98 33.95 5.24
N VAL A 67 17.30 34.09 5.13
CA VAL A 67 18.26 33.83 6.21
C VAL A 67 18.66 35.17 6.79
N LYS A 68 18.27 35.43 8.04
CA LYS A 68 18.51 36.73 8.72
C LYS A 68 19.95 36.92 9.20
N ASN A 69 20.70 35.83 9.35
CA ASN A 69 22.00 35.82 10.03
C ASN A 69 23.15 35.56 9.06
N VAL A 70 23.13 36.23 7.89
CA VAL A 70 24.20 36.09 6.89
C VAL A 70 25.35 37.01 7.26
N GLN A 71 26.52 36.42 7.54
CA GLN A 71 27.76 37.16 7.76
C GLN A 71 28.28 37.71 6.43
N GLY A 72 28.99 38.85 6.44
CA GLY A 72 29.51 39.48 5.22
C GLY A 72 30.42 38.57 4.40
N SER A 73 30.44 38.75 3.07
CA SER A 73 31.10 37.83 2.13
C SER A 73 32.62 37.71 2.29
N SER A 74 33.28 38.72 2.86
CA SER A 74 34.73 38.72 3.14
C SER A 74 35.07 38.33 4.58
N ALA A 75 34.07 38.06 5.41
CA ALA A 75 34.30 37.72 6.81
C ALA A 75 34.78 36.26 6.94
N GLY A 76 35.72 36.01 7.85
CA GLY A 76 36.36 34.70 8.02
C GLY A 76 35.43 33.60 8.56
N ALA A 77 35.93 32.36 8.55
CA ALA A 77 35.18 31.21 9.06
C ALA A 77 34.97 31.32 10.58
N GLY A 78 33.71 31.45 11.01
CA GLY A 78 33.33 31.42 12.42
C GLY A 78 33.25 30.00 12.98
N SER A 79 33.25 29.86 14.31
CA SER A 79 33.16 28.57 15.01
C SER A 79 31.87 27.79 14.71
N GLY A 80 30.79 28.48 14.34
CA GLY A 80 29.50 27.88 13.99
C GLY A 80 29.37 27.44 12.53
N GLU A 81 30.26 27.88 11.64
CA GLU A 81 30.13 27.69 10.19
C GLU A 81 30.16 26.20 9.81
N PHE A 82 31.00 25.42 10.51
CA PHE A 82 31.06 23.96 10.31
C PHE A 82 29.71 23.28 10.56
N HIS A 83 28.96 23.73 11.58
CA HIS A 83 27.65 23.14 11.89
C HIS A 83 26.57 23.59 10.92
N VAL A 84 26.64 24.83 10.44
CA VAL A 84 25.76 25.33 9.36
C VAL A 84 25.95 24.48 8.11
N TYR A 85 27.20 24.27 7.69
CA TYR A 85 27.54 23.42 6.56
C TYR A 85 27.06 21.97 6.74
N ARG A 86 27.36 21.35 7.90
CA ARG A 86 26.93 19.98 8.21
C ARG A 86 25.41 19.82 8.15
N ALA A 87 24.66 20.79 8.67
CA ALA A 87 23.20 20.78 8.60
C ALA A 87 22.68 20.99 7.18
N GLY A 88 23.28 21.92 6.42
CA GLY A 88 22.96 22.16 5.02
C GLY A 88 23.21 20.94 4.13
N ARG A 89 24.39 20.33 4.24
CA ARG A 89 24.75 19.13 3.47
C ARG A 89 23.81 17.95 3.76
N ARG A 90 23.46 17.70 5.03
CA ARG A 90 22.49 16.66 5.38
C ARG A 90 21.10 16.93 4.80
N ARG A 91 20.64 18.19 4.85
CA ARG A 91 19.36 18.58 4.25
C ARG A 91 19.38 18.35 2.74
N GLU A 92 20.47 18.70 2.08
CA GLU A 92 20.59 18.55 0.63
C GLU A 92 20.69 17.09 0.20
N TYR A 93 21.46 16.25 0.89
CA TYR A 93 21.50 14.82 0.60
C TYR A 93 20.16 14.13 0.83
N ALA A 94 19.44 14.49 1.90
CA ALA A 94 18.08 14.00 2.10
C ALA A 94 17.14 14.47 0.98
N ARG A 95 17.31 15.69 0.48
CA ARG A 95 16.54 16.25 -0.63
C ARG A 95 16.77 15.49 -1.93
N LEU A 96 18.03 15.31 -2.32
CA LEU A 96 18.41 14.58 -3.53
C LEU A 96 17.95 13.12 -3.45
N ARG A 97 18.18 12.45 -2.33
CA ARG A 97 17.73 11.06 -2.13
C ARG A 97 16.21 10.93 -2.26
N ASN A 98 15.44 11.83 -1.67
CA ASN A 98 13.98 11.76 -1.76
C ASN A 98 13.49 12.00 -3.20
N MET A 99 14.10 12.95 -3.92
CA MET A 99 13.79 13.18 -5.34
C MET A 99 14.10 11.95 -6.20
N GLU A 100 15.24 11.30 -5.98
CA GLU A 100 15.61 10.06 -6.68
C GLU A 100 14.63 8.91 -6.38
N LEU A 101 14.25 8.74 -5.11
CA LEU A 101 13.28 7.73 -4.69
C LEU A 101 11.89 7.99 -5.29
N GLU A 102 11.42 9.24 -5.27
CA GLU A 102 10.13 9.63 -5.85
C GLU A 102 10.11 9.38 -7.36
N SER A 103 11.16 9.78 -8.08
CA SER A 103 11.28 9.54 -9.52
C SER A 103 11.30 8.04 -9.85
N LYS A 104 12.00 7.23 -9.04
CA LYS A 104 12.03 5.78 -9.20
C LYS A 104 10.64 5.16 -8.98
N GLU A 105 9.97 5.53 -7.89
CA GLU A 105 8.63 5.04 -7.58
C GLU A 105 7.60 5.45 -8.64
N GLU A 106 7.67 6.68 -9.15
CA GLU A 106 6.78 7.16 -10.23
C GLU A 106 6.99 6.36 -11.51
N ARG A 107 8.25 6.09 -11.89
CA ARG A 107 8.56 5.24 -13.04
C ARG A 107 8.02 3.83 -12.87
N GLU A 108 8.26 3.21 -11.71
CA GLU A 108 7.77 1.85 -11.42
C GLU A 108 6.25 1.77 -11.38
N GLN A 109 5.58 2.78 -10.83
CA GLN A 109 4.12 2.88 -10.82
C GLN A 109 3.56 3.01 -12.24
N ARG A 110 4.15 3.88 -13.06
CA ARG A 110 3.76 4.05 -14.46
C ARG A 110 3.92 2.76 -15.26
N GLU A 111 5.07 2.09 -15.15
CA GLU A 111 5.32 0.81 -15.82
C GLU A 111 4.32 -0.28 -15.37
N TYR A 112 3.97 -0.28 -14.08
CA TYR A 112 2.97 -1.19 -13.53
C TYR A 112 1.56 -0.90 -14.08
N GLU A 113 1.15 0.37 -14.09
CA GLU A 113 -0.15 0.80 -14.60
C GLU A 113 -0.29 0.51 -16.10
N GLU A 114 0.75 0.79 -16.90
CA GLU A 114 0.80 0.44 -18.32
C GLU A 114 0.68 -1.08 -18.52
N ARG A 115 1.37 -1.89 -17.70
CA ARG A 115 1.27 -3.36 -17.76
C ARG A 115 -0.12 -3.87 -17.38
N VAL A 116 -0.74 -3.29 -16.36
CA VAL A 116 -2.08 -3.69 -15.91
C VAL A 116 -3.14 -3.31 -16.93
N THR A 117 -3.05 -2.11 -17.51
CA THR A 117 -3.99 -1.64 -18.53
C THR A 117 -3.87 -2.45 -19.82
N ALA A 118 -2.65 -2.77 -20.27
CA ALA A 118 -2.44 -3.65 -21.42
C ALA A 118 -3.06 -5.04 -21.22
N LYS A 119 -2.79 -5.69 -20.08
CA LYS A 119 -3.38 -7.00 -19.76
C LYS A 119 -4.90 -6.95 -19.68
N ARG A 120 -5.45 -5.90 -19.06
CA ARG A 120 -6.91 -5.70 -18.98
C ARG A 120 -7.50 -5.54 -20.38
N ALA A 121 -6.87 -4.77 -21.26
CA ALA A 121 -7.33 -4.60 -22.64
C ALA A 121 -7.31 -5.93 -23.42
N GLU A 122 -6.25 -6.72 -23.30
CA GLU A 122 -6.18 -8.06 -23.93
C GLU A 122 -7.29 -9.00 -23.44
N ASP A 123 -7.56 -9.00 -22.13
CA ASP A 123 -8.64 -9.80 -21.54
C ASP A 123 -10.03 -9.30 -21.99
N GLU A 124 -10.22 -7.98 -22.07
CA GLU A 124 -11.44 -7.35 -22.59
C GLU A 124 -11.67 -7.67 -24.07
N GLU A 125 -10.63 -7.62 -24.92
CA GLU A 125 -10.74 -8.01 -26.33
C GLU A 125 -11.10 -9.49 -26.49
N LYS A 126 -10.45 -10.39 -25.75
CA LYS A 126 -10.76 -11.83 -25.78
C LYS A 126 -12.18 -12.09 -25.29
N THR A 127 -12.60 -11.42 -24.22
CA THR A 127 -13.94 -11.60 -23.66
C THR A 127 -15.03 -11.01 -24.56
N GLU A 128 -14.79 -9.86 -25.22
CA GLU A 128 -15.73 -9.23 -26.15
C GLU A 128 -15.87 -10.05 -27.44
N LYS A 129 -14.77 -10.54 -28.02
CA LYS A 129 -14.81 -11.49 -29.16
C LYS A 129 -15.63 -12.74 -28.82
N ASN A 130 -15.47 -13.29 -27.62
CA ASN A 130 -16.24 -14.45 -27.18
C ASN A 130 -17.71 -14.11 -26.87
N ARG A 131 -17.97 -12.92 -26.32
CA ARG A 131 -19.32 -12.42 -26.03
C ARG A 131 -20.10 -12.18 -27.33
N SER A 132 -19.51 -11.52 -28.32
CA SER A 132 -20.12 -11.28 -29.63
C SER A 132 -20.45 -12.58 -30.36
N LYS A 133 -19.54 -13.57 -30.35
CA LYS A 133 -19.80 -14.93 -30.87
C LYS A 133 -21.00 -15.59 -30.19
N ARG A 134 -21.11 -15.51 -28.86
CA ARG A 134 -22.26 -16.05 -28.11
C ARG A 134 -23.56 -15.30 -28.41
N GLN A 135 -23.52 -13.98 -28.52
CA GLN A 135 -24.69 -13.17 -28.87
C GLN A 135 -25.20 -13.47 -30.29
N ARG A 136 -24.30 -13.57 -31.28
CA ARG A 136 -24.66 -13.96 -32.66
C ARG A 136 -25.30 -15.36 -32.71
N ARG A 137 -24.76 -16.33 -31.95
CA ARG A 137 -25.37 -17.67 -31.81
C ARG A 137 -26.75 -17.62 -31.14
N LYS A 138 -26.92 -16.82 -30.09
CA LYS A 138 -28.21 -16.63 -29.39
C LYS A 138 -29.25 -15.98 -30.31
N GLN A 139 -28.87 -14.95 -31.08
CA GLN A 139 -29.74 -14.30 -32.06
C GLN A 139 -30.16 -15.29 -33.16
N ARG A 140 -29.21 -16.04 -33.75
CA ARG A 140 -29.52 -17.10 -34.73
C ARG A 140 -30.48 -18.17 -34.18
N ALA A 141 -30.24 -18.63 -32.94
CA ALA A 141 -31.11 -19.63 -32.30
C ALA A 141 -32.51 -19.08 -32.01
N ASN A 142 -32.62 -17.80 -31.62
CA ASN A 142 -33.92 -17.14 -31.44
C ASN A 142 -34.64 -17.00 -32.79
N ASN A 143 -33.96 -16.49 -33.82
CA ASN A 143 -34.54 -16.33 -35.16
C ASN A 143 -35.03 -17.68 -35.73
N ASN A 144 -34.26 -18.75 -35.58
CA ASN A 144 -34.68 -20.10 -35.99
C ASN A 144 -35.88 -20.65 -35.20
N LYS A 145 -36.04 -20.25 -33.92
CA LYS A 145 -37.22 -20.61 -33.12
C LYS A 145 -38.44 -19.81 -33.54
N LEU A 146 -38.26 -18.53 -33.86
CA LEU A 146 -39.31 -17.64 -34.36
C LEU A 146 -39.81 -18.08 -35.75
N SER A 147 -38.91 -18.41 -36.69
CA SER A 147 -39.29 -18.90 -38.02
C SER A 147 -39.97 -20.28 -37.97
N LYS A 148 -39.57 -21.17 -37.05
CA LYS A 148 -40.30 -22.43 -36.82
C LYS A 148 -41.68 -22.24 -36.21
N LYS A 149 -41.94 -21.13 -35.52
CA LYS A 149 -43.23 -20.82 -34.89
C LYS A 149 -44.18 -20.08 -35.84
N ASN A 150 -43.65 -19.35 -36.81
CA ASN A 150 -44.39 -18.64 -37.86
C ASN A 150 -43.76 -18.96 -39.24
N PRO A 151 -44.28 -19.94 -39.99
CA PRO A 151 -43.70 -20.36 -41.28
C PRO A 151 -43.92 -19.36 -42.44
N ASP A 152 -44.59 -18.24 -42.21
CA ASP A 152 -45.10 -17.34 -43.27
C ASP A 152 -44.30 -16.03 -43.44
N THR A 153 -43.07 -15.95 -42.94
CA THR A 153 -42.23 -14.75 -43.08
C THR A 153 -40.88 -15.12 -43.71
N GLN A 154 -40.76 -14.89 -45.02
CA GLN A 154 -39.51 -15.03 -45.78
C GLN A 154 -38.41 -14.15 -45.18
N SER A 155 -37.30 -14.77 -44.78
CA SER A 155 -36.14 -14.09 -44.18
C SER A 155 -35.08 -13.80 -45.24
N GLU A 156 -35.05 -12.57 -45.75
CA GLU A 156 -33.85 -11.99 -46.36
C GLU A 156 -32.90 -11.56 -45.24
N SER A 157 -31.73 -12.18 -45.16
CA SER A 157 -30.48 -11.58 -44.65
C SER A 157 -29.34 -12.59 -44.75
N GLU A 158 -29.00 -12.95 -45.98
CA GLU A 158 -27.67 -13.46 -46.29
C GLU A 158 -26.71 -12.26 -46.35
N ASN A 159 -25.87 -12.13 -45.32
CA ASN A 159 -24.56 -11.50 -45.45
C ASN A 159 -23.61 -12.29 -44.56
N ASP A 160 -22.99 -13.29 -45.17
CA ASP A 160 -22.04 -14.22 -44.56
C ASP A 160 -20.62 -13.78 -44.95
N GLU A 161 -20.09 -12.80 -44.23
CA GLU A 161 -18.65 -12.55 -44.26
C GLU A 161 -17.94 -13.64 -43.46
N LYS A 162 -17.25 -14.50 -44.21
CA LYS A 162 -16.24 -15.46 -43.75
C LYS A 162 -15.07 -14.69 -43.13
N GLU A 163 -15.05 -14.56 -41.81
CA GLU A 163 -13.84 -14.14 -41.11
C GLU A 163 -12.93 -15.37 -40.93
N LYS A 164 -11.79 -15.35 -41.62
CA LYS A 164 -10.74 -16.37 -41.54
C LYS A 164 -10.17 -16.42 -40.13
N ASP A 165 -10.09 -17.63 -39.59
CA ASP A 165 -9.48 -17.99 -38.33
C ASP A 165 -7.95 -17.76 -38.42
N ASN A 166 -7.48 -16.54 -38.10
CA ASN A 166 -6.05 -16.31 -37.89
C ASN A 166 -5.71 -16.74 -36.46
N LYS A 167 -5.36 -18.02 -36.34
CA LYS A 167 -4.70 -18.61 -35.19
C LYS A 167 -3.26 -18.09 -35.13
N THR A 168 -3.05 -16.92 -34.53
CA THR A 168 -1.70 -16.45 -34.21
C THR A 168 -1.21 -17.24 -33.00
N GLU A 169 -0.37 -18.25 -33.25
CA GLU A 169 0.38 -18.94 -32.21
C GLU A 169 1.50 -18.01 -31.72
N ASP A 170 1.25 -17.27 -30.64
CA ASP A 170 2.31 -16.58 -29.90
C ASP A 170 3.10 -17.59 -29.06
N LYS A 171 4.13 -18.17 -29.68
CA LYS A 171 5.26 -18.79 -28.98
C LYS A 171 6.44 -17.82 -29.01
N ASN A 172 6.50 -16.91 -28.04
CA ASN A 172 7.71 -16.16 -27.72
C ASN A 172 7.97 -16.26 -26.21
N GLY A 173 8.50 -17.41 -25.79
CA GLY A 173 9.23 -17.54 -24.54
C GLY A 173 10.67 -17.11 -24.79
N SER A 174 11.00 -15.88 -24.42
CA SER A 174 12.37 -15.38 -24.38
C SER A 174 13.04 -15.86 -23.09
N ASP A 175 13.66 -17.03 -23.13
CA ASP A 175 14.77 -17.34 -22.22
C ASP A 175 16.00 -16.57 -22.71
N LYS A 176 16.30 -15.46 -22.03
CA LYS A 176 17.64 -14.89 -22.02
C LYS A 176 18.19 -15.08 -20.61
N GLU A 177 19.09 -16.05 -20.50
CA GLU A 177 20.07 -16.16 -19.44
C GLU A 177 20.97 -14.92 -19.49
N ASP A 178 20.99 -14.13 -18.42
CA ASP A 178 22.07 -13.18 -18.16
C ASP A 178 22.99 -13.82 -17.12
N GLN A 179 24.26 -14.02 -17.52
CA GLN A 179 25.41 -14.19 -16.64
C GLN A 179 25.90 -12.83 -16.14
#